data_AF-A0A527XZR7-F1
#
_entry.id   AF-A0A527XZR7-F1
#
_cell.length_a   1.000
_cell.length_b   1.000
_cell.length_c   1.000
_cell.angle_alpha   90.00
_cell.angle_beta   90.00
_cell.angle_gamma   90.00
#
_symmetry.space_group_name_H-M   'P 1'
#
loop_
_entity.id
_entity.type
_entity.pdbx_description
1 polymer ?
#
loop_
_entity_poly.entity_id
_entity_poly.type
_entity_poly.pdbx_seq_one_letter_code
_entity_poly.pdbx_strand_id
1 'polypeptide(L)'
;KRNFALMQSLRAAAVLCPADFATKAPPGIAVLMHPRPQQAFAMVGRLLFPHAATPGPMTGETGISAHAFVDPSAHIEEGAIVEAGAVIGPGVSIGSGTVIAPHAVVGRSCQIGRDGFVGPGASIQYALVGNRVI
;
A
#
# COMPACT_ATOMS: atom_id res chain seq x y z
N LYS A 1 -15.98 21.58 16.18
CA LYS A 1 -15.65 20.37 15.38
C LYS A 1 -16.67 20.23 14.25
N ARG A 2 -16.21 20.19 12.99
CA ARG A 2 -17.03 20.40 11.76
C ARG A 2 -18.25 19.47 11.60
N ASN A 3 -18.13 18.20 11.96
CA ASN A 3 -19.15 17.18 11.67
C ASN A 3 -20.02 16.80 12.89
N PHE A 4 -19.90 17.53 14.00
CA PHE A 4 -20.51 17.12 15.28
C PHE A 4 -22.04 17.07 15.23
N ALA A 5 -22.68 18.00 14.51
CA ALA A 5 -24.14 18.05 14.38
C ALA A 5 -24.74 16.78 13.74
N LEU A 6 -23.93 15.98 13.04
CA LEU A 6 -24.36 14.74 12.39
C LEU A 6 -24.36 13.51 13.32
N MET A 7 -23.89 13.64 14.57
CA MET A 7 -23.77 12.51 15.50
C MET A 7 -25.11 11.83 15.80
N GLN A 8 -26.18 12.62 15.93
CA GLN A 8 -27.51 12.11 16.27
C GLN A 8 -28.18 11.35 15.13
N SER A 9 -27.73 11.55 13.88
CA SER A 9 -28.28 10.90 12.68
C SER A 9 -27.39 9.77 12.15
N LEU A 10 -26.40 9.33 12.93
CA LEU A 10 -25.51 8.24 12.55
C LEU A 10 -26.28 6.93 12.35
N ARG A 11 -25.96 6.24 11.25
CA ARG A 11 -26.44 4.87 10.95
C ARG A 11 -25.29 3.84 10.96
N ALA A 12 -24.17 4.18 11.59
CA ALA A 12 -23.00 3.32 11.68
C ALA A 12 -23.11 2.35 12.87
N ALA A 13 -22.45 1.18 12.77
CA ALA A 13 -22.36 0.24 13.89
C ALA A 13 -21.42 0.75 15.02
N ALA A 14 -20.44 1.57 14.68
CA ALA A 14 -19.49 2.16 15.62
C ALA A 14 -19.06 3.57 15.20
N VAL A 15 -18.63 4.37 16.17
CA VAL A 15 -18.06 5.71 15.95
C VAL A 15 -16.73 5.86 16.67
N LEU A 16 -15.72 6.37 15.97
CA LEU A 16 -14.44 6.79 16.56
C LEU A 16 -14.52 8.27 16.93
N CYS A 17 -14.35 8.61 18.21
CA CYS A 17 -14.41 10.00 18.66
C CYS A 17 -13.49 10.29 19.86
N PRO A 18 -13.19 11.57 20.16
CA PRO A 18 -12.48 11.92 21.40
C PRO A 18 -13.41 11.83 22.61
N ALA A 19 -12.84 11.76 23.82
CA ALA A 19 -13.59 11.53 25.07
C ALA A 19 -14.77 12.49 25.28
N ASP A 20 -14.60 13.78 24.99
CA ASP A 20 -15.64 14.81 25.16
C ASP A 20 -16.93 14.55 24.35
N PHE A 21 -16.88 13.60 23.40
CA PHE A 21 -17.95 13.29 22.46
C PHE A 21 -18.57 11.91 22.69
N ALA A 22 -18.07 11.14 23.66
CA ALA A 22 -18.48 9.75 23.88
C ALA A 22 -19.97 9.61 24.23
N THR A 23 -20.50 10.54 25.03
CA THR A 23 -21.91 10.52 25.49
C THR A 23 -22.90 11.07 24.46
N LYS A 24 -22.43 11.51 23.29
CA LYS A 24 -23.25 12.15 22.26
C LYS A 24 -23.68 11.19 21.15
N ALA A 25 -23.22 9.95 21.17
CA ALA A 25 -23.65 8.93 20.23
C ALA A 25 -25.08 8.43 20.59
N PRO A 26 -25.93 8.16 19.59
CA PRO A 26 -27.25 7.60 19.84
C PRO A 26 -27.15 6.17 20.40
N PRO A 27 -28.19 5.69 21.11
CA PRO A 27 -28.24 4.31 21.61
C PRO A 27 -28.03 3.29 20.48
N GLY A 28 -27.30 2.21 20.77
CA GLY A 28 -27.04 1.13 19.81
C GLY A 28 -25.79 1.32 18.94
N ILE A 29 -25.11 2.47 19.01
CA ILE A 29 -23.81 2.68 18.35
C ILE A 29 -22.68 2.41 19.33
N ALA A 30 -21.73 1.55 18.96
CA ALA A 30 -20.52 1.34 19.75
C ALA A 30 -19.61 2.58 19.71
N VAL A 31 -19.18 3.06 20.88
CA VAL A 31 -18.33 4.25 21.00
C VAL A 31 -16.88 3.84 21.25
N LEU A 32 -16.00 4.15 20.30
CA LEU A 32 -14.57 3.84 20.35
C LEU A 32 -13.79 5.14 20.58
N MET A 33 -13.30 5.34 21.80
CA MET A 33 -12.61 6.58 22.15
C MET A 33 -11.13 6.55 21.74
N HIS A 34 -10.66 7.58 21.04
CA HIS A 34 -9.24 7.75 20.72
C HIS A 34 -8.88 9.25 20.62
N PRO A 35 -7.71 9.69 21.13
CA PRO A 35 -7.29 11.09 21.04
C PRO A 35 -7.08 11.57 19.59
N ARG A 36 -6.82 10.64 18.66
CA ARG A 36 -6.67 10.88 17.22
C ARG A 36 -7.64 10.02 16.39
N PRO A 37 -8.94 10.34 16.32
CA PRO A 37 -9.96 9.46 15.71
C PRO A 37 -9.72 9.19 14.23
N GLN A 38 -9.23 10.17 13.47
CA GLN A 38 -8.95 10.01 12.04
C GLN A 38 -7.81 9.02 11.79
N GLN A 39 -6.77 9.05 12.62
CA GLN A 39 -5.69 8.07 12.55
C GLN A 39 -6.17 6.68 12.96
N ALA A 40 -6.97 6.57 14.02
CA ALA A 40 -7.58 5.31 14.41
C ALA A 40 -8.44 4.73 13.28
N PHE A 41 -9.20 5.58 12.58
CA PHE A 41 -9.99 5.16 11.43
C PHE A 41 -9.10 4.65 10.29
N ALA A 42 -8.00 5.34 9.97
CA ALA A 42 -7.04 4.87 8.98
C ALA A 42 -6.39 3.52 9.38
N MET A 43 -6.05 3.32 10.66
CA MET A 43 -5.51 2.05 11.16
C MET A 43 -6.53 0.92 11.04
N VAL A 44 -7.78 1.17 11.44
CA VAL A 44 -8.88 0.20 11.28
C VAL A 44 -9.09 -0.12 9.80
N GLY A 45 -9.06 0.88 8.92
CA GLY A 45 -9.15 0.66 7.47
C GLY A 45 -8.05 -0.27 6.95
N ARG A 46 -6.80 -0.09 7.41
CA ARG A 46 -5.67 -0.98 7.04
C ARG A 46 -5.84 -2.41 7.56
N LEU A 47 -6.46 -2.60 8.73
CA LEU A 47 -6.73 -3.91 9.30
C LEU A 47 -7.88 -4.63 8.58
N LEU A 48 -8.95 -3.90 8.25
CA LEU A 48 -10.12 -4.47 7.57
C LEU A 48 -9.87 -4.71 6.08
N PHE A 49 -9.06 -3.87 5.44
CA PHE A 49 -8.80 -3.90 4.00
C PHE A 49 -7.27 -3.84 3.71
N PRO A 50 -6.51 -4.85 4.12
CA PRO A 50 -5.05 -4.83 4.00
C PRO A 50 -4.56 -4.66 2.55
N HIS A 51 -5.22 -5.31 1.59
CA HIS A 51 -4.88 -5.24 0.17
C HIS A 51 -5.22 -3.90 -0.50
N ALA A 52 -6.08 -3.08 0.11
CA ALA A 52 -6.35 -1.73 -0.37
C ALA A 52 -5.28 -0.73 0.09
N ALA A 53 -4.58 -1.04 1.19
CA ALA A 53 -3.55 -0.19 1.77
C ALA A 53 -2.16 -0.44 1.18
N THR A 54 -1.90 -1.66 0.73
CA THR A 54 -0.68 -2.04 0.04
C THR A 54 -1.06 -3.08 -1.01
N PRO A 55 -1.09 -2.71 -2.29
CA PRO A 55 -1.45 -3.66 -3.34
C PRO A 55 -0.46 -4.82 -3.35
N GLY A 56 -0.99 -6.04 -3.55
CA GLY A 56 -0.18 -7.23 -3.77
C GLY A 56 0.07 -7.47 -5.26
N PRO A 57 0.72 -8.60 -5.60
CA PRO A 57 0.82 -9.09 -6.98
C PRO A 57 -0.56 -9.16 -7.65
N MET A 58 -0.65 -8.68 -8.89
CA MET A 58 -1.89 -8.72 -9.69
C MET A 58 -2.07 -10.06 -10.40
N THR A 59 -0.96 -10.69 -10.73
CA THR A 59 -0.82 -12.05 -11.23
C THR A 59 -0.49 -12.95 -10.03
N GLY A 60 -0.85 -14.23 -10.08
CA GLY A 60 -0.55 -15.18 -9.00
C GLY A 60 0.96 -15.53 -8.88
N GLU A 61 1.83 -14.70 -9.45
CA GLU A 61 3.27 -14.86 -9.44
C GLU A 61 3.82 -14.67 -8.01
N THR A 62 4.81 -15.48 -7.66
CA THR A 62 5.45 -15.46 -6.34
C THR A 62 6.95 -15.15 -6.41
N GLY A 63 7.43 -14.80 -7.61
CA GLY A 63 8.82 -14.47 -7.90
C GLY A 63 8.93 -13.72 -9.22
N ILE A 64 9.95 -14.04 -10.03
CA ILE A 64 10.14 -13.42 -11.34
C ILE A 64 9.38 -14.22 -12.39
N SER A 65 8.41 -13.59 -13.04
CA SER A 65 7.65 -14.20 -14.13
C SER A 65 8.55 -14.53 -15.33
N ALA A 66 8.31 -15.67 -15.98
CA ALA A 66 8.99 -16.04 -17.23
C ALA A 66 8.68 -15.09 -18.40
N HIS A 67 7.64 -14.25 -18.25
CA HIS A 67 7.23 -13.24 -19.22
C HIS A 67 7.74 -11.83 -18.88
N ALA A 68 8.52 -11.68 -17.81
CA ALA A 68 9.23 -10.44 -17.52
C ALA A 68 10.56 -10.39 -18.28
N PHE A 69 10.99 -9.18 -18.66
CA PHE A 69 12.36 -8.96 -19.10
C PHE A 69 13.18 -8.47 -17.91
N VAL A 70 14.22 -9.21 -17.54
CA VAL A 70 15.17 -8.83 -16.50
C VAL A 70 16.58 -8.84 -17.08
N ASP A 71 17.23 -7.68 -17.08
CA ASP A 71 18.63 -7.61 -17.49
C ASP A 71 19.52 -8.49 -16.58
N PRO A 72 20.48 -9.25 -17.12
CA PRO A 72 21.34 -10.14 -16.31
C PRO A 72 22.15 -9.44 -15.22
N SER A 73 22.38 -8.14 -15.33
CA SER A 73 23.09 -7.33 -14.33
C SER A 73 22.19 -6.78 -13.22
N ALA A 74 20.86 -6.96 -13.33
CA ALA A 74 19.93 -6.54 -12.30
C ALA A 74 20.08 -7.42 -11.04
N HIS A 75 20.00 -6.80 -9.87
CA HIS A 75 20.00 -7.46 -8.59
C HIS A 75 18.60 -7.43 -7.98
N ILE A 76 18.01 -8.60 -7.80
CA ILE A 76 16.67 -8.77 -7.24
C ILE A 76 16.82 -9.58 -5.96
N GLU A 77 16.51 -8.96 -4.81
CA GLU A 77 16.55 -9.64 -3.52
C GLU A 77 15.47 -10.74 -3.43
N GLU A 78 15.69 -11.74 -2.58
CA GLU A 78 14.75 -12.84 -2.35
C GLU A 78 13.37 -12.32 -1.88
N GLY A 79 12.30 -12.91 -2.41
CA GLY A 79 10.92 -12.54 -2.09
C GLY A 79 10.41 -11.28 -2.81
N ALA A 80 11.22 -10.63 -3.65
CA ALA A 80 10.70 -9.65 -4.59
C ALA A 80 9.93 -10.36 -5.73
N ILE A 81 8.88 -9.71 -6.23
CA ILE A 81 7.99 -10.25 -7.26
C ILE A 81 8.05 -9.34 -8.48
N VAL A 82 8.29 -9.92 -9.66
CA VAL A 82 8.35 -9.20 -10.92
C VAL A 82 7.35 -9.84 -11.87
N GLU A 83 6.25 -9.13 -12.14
CA GLU A 83 5.12 -9.69 -12.85
C GLU A 83 5.28 -9.62 -14.37
N ALA A 84 4.41 -10.34 -15.08
CA ALA A 84 4.48 -10.50 -16.53
C ALA A 84 4.56 -9.16 -17.28
N GLY A 85 5.46 -9.09 -18.25
CA GLY A 85 5.66 -7.91 -19.09
C GLY A 85 6.40 -6.75 -18.42
N ALA A 86 6.78 -6.86 -17.14
CA ALA A 86 7.66 -5.88 -16.52
C ALA A 86 9.05 -5.88 -17.19
N VAL A 87 9.70 -4.72 -17.22
CA VAL A 87 11.03 -4.53 -17.82
C VAL A 87 11.99 -3.96 -16.79
N ILE A 88 12.98 -4.75 -16.40
CA ILE A 88 14.01 -4.39 -15.43
C ILE A 88 15.33 -4.14 -16.17
N GLY A 89 15.77 -2.88 -16.17
CA GLY A 89 16.96 -2.44 -16.88
C GLY A 89 18.30 -2.80 -16.22
N PRO A 90 19.43 -2.53 -16.89
CA PRO A 90 20.76 -2.90 -16.42
C PRO A 90 21.12 -2.23 -15.08
N GLY A 91 21.74 -2.99 -14.18
CA GLY A 91 22.21 -2.51 -12.87
C GLY A 91 21.10 -2.03 -11.93
N VAL A 92 19.83 -2.36 -12.20
CA VAL A 92 18.73 -2.08 -11.28
C VAL A 92 18.87 -2.93 -10.02
N SER A 93 18.51 -2.37 -8.86
CA SER A 93 18.37 -3.13 -7.61
C SER A 93 16.93 -3.07 -7.11
N ILE A 94 16.34 -4.21 -6.77
CA ILE A 94 14.98 -4.31 -6.21
C ILE A 94 15.06 -5.03 -4.86
N GLY A 95 14.57 -4.38 -3.81
CA GLY A 95 14.54 -4.92 -2.45
C GLY A 95 13.49 -6.02 -2.23
N SER A 96 13.73 -6.87 -1.23
CA SER A 96 12.86 -7.98 -0.84
C SER A 96 11.43 -7.53 -0.55
N GLY A 97 10.44 -8.37 -0.89
CA GLY A 97 9.02 -8.09 -0.64
C GLY A 97 8.42 -7.00 -1.53
N THR A 98 9.22 -6.38 -2.41
CA THR A 98 8.73 -5.40 -3.38
C THR A 98 8.09 -6.10 -4.56
N VAL A 99 6.95 -5.56 -5.00
CA VAL A 99 6.23 -6.01 -6.19
C VAL A 99 6.43 -5.02 -7.33
N ILE A 100 6.90 -5.52 -8.47
CA ILE A 100 6.89 -4.80 -9.73
C ILE A 100 5.73 -5.34 -10.57
N ALA A 101 4.66 -4.57 -10.66
CA ALA A 101 3.41 -4.99 -11.28
C ALA A 101 3.52 -5.09 -12.82
N PRO A 102 2.50 -5.63 -13.52
CA PRO A 102 2.62 -5.95 -14.93
C PRO A 102 2.93 -4.72 -15.78
N HIS A 103 3.79 -4.89 -16.77
CA HIS A 103 4.20 -3.85 -17.70
C HIS A 103 4.90 -2.62 -17.08
N ALA A 104 5.25 -2.66 -15.80
CA ALA A 104 6.07 -1.61 -15.20
C ALA A 104 7.50 -1.63 -15.77
N VAL A 105 8.11 -0.46 -15.93
CA VAL A 105 9.47 -0.28 -16.45
C VAL A 105 10.33 0.35 -15.37
N VAL A 106 11.42 -0.32 -15.00
CA VAL A 106 12.45 0.20 -14.10
C VAL A 106 13.73 0.39 -14.90
N GLY A 107 14.07 1.65 -15.17
CA GLY A 107 15.20 2.05 -16.01
C GLY A 107 16.56 1.78 -15.36
N ARG A 108 17.61 1.80 -16.19
CA ARG A 108 19.01 1.53 -15.82
C ARG A 108 19.40 2.17 -14.48
N SER A 109 20.08 1.39 -13.64
CA SER A 109 20.70 1.84 -12.38
C SER A 109 19.74 2.47 -11.36
N CYS A 110 18.43 2.26 -11.50
CA CYS A 110 17.48 2.63 -10.46
C CYS A 110 17.59 1.69 -9.26
N GLN A 111 17.27 2.22 -8.07
CA GLN A 111 17.20 1.44 -6.84
C GLN A 111 15.77 1.53 -6.29
N ILE A 112 15.14 0.38 -6.12
CA ILE A 112 13.81 0.25 -5.51
C ILE A 112 13.99 -0.42 -4.16
N GLY A 113 13.54 0.25 -3.10
CA GLY A 113 13.60 -0.25 -1.73
C GLY A 113 12.75 -1.51 -1.50
N ARG A 114 12.71 -1.95 -0.25
CA ARG A 114 11.98 -3.14 0.23
C ARG A 114 10.52 -2.84 0.53
N ASP A 115 9.69 -3.89 0.48
CA ASP A 115 8.26 -3.85 0.80
C ASP A 115 7.47 -2.77 0.03
N GLY A 116 7.91 -2.46 -1.20
CA GLY A 116 7.29 -1.46 -2.07
C GLY A 116 6.33 -2.06 -3.09
N PHE A 117 5.65 -1.19 -3.83
CA PHE A 117 4.78 -1.56 -4.94
C PHE A 117 4.99 -0.58 -6.10
N VAL A 118 5.43 -1.08 -7.25
CA VAL A 118 5.48 -0.30 -8.49
C VAL A 118 4.28 -0.69 -9.33
N GLY A 119 3.35 0.26 -9.50
CA GLY A 119 2.07 0.00 -10.15
C GLY A 119 2.15 -0.35 -11.64
N PRO A 120 1.06 -0.92 -12.20
CA PRO A 120 1.05 -1.43 -13.57
C PRO A 120 1.31 -0.32 -14.59
N GLY A 121 2.20 -0.58 -15.54
CA GLY A 121 2.57 0.40 -16.57
C GLY A 121 3.35 1.62 -16.05
N ALA A 122 3.70 1.69 -14.76
CA ALA A 122 4.53 2.77 -14.23
C ALA A 122 5.93 2.73 -14.85
N SER A 123 6.54 3.91 -15.03
CA SER A 123 7.91 4.05 -15.55
C SER A 123 8.77 4.82 -14.57
N ILE A 124 9.84 4.20 -14.08
CA ILE A 124 10.80 4.77 -13.15
C ILE A 124 12.15 4.89 -13.86
N GLN A 125 12.77 6.07 -13.83
CA GLN A 125 14.07 6.33 -14.44
C GLN A 125 14.91 7.22 -13.53
N TYR A 126 16.23 6.97 -13.48
CA TYR A 126 17.21 7.78 -12.74
C TYR A 126 16.83 8.06 -11.27
N ALA A 127 16.27 7.06 -10.58
CA ALA A 127 15.68 7.25 -9.25
C ALA A 127 16.22 6.27 -8.20
N LEU A 128 16.24 6.76 -6.95
CA LEU A 128 16.34 5.97 -5.73
C LEU A 128 15.01 6.08 -4.99
N VAL A 129 14.26 4.98 -4.96
CA VAL A 129 12.96 4.86 -4.31
C VAL A 129 13.15 4.14 -2.98
N GLY A 130 12.67 4.74 -1.89
CA GLY A 130 12.81 4.19 -0.55
C GLY A 130 11.94 2.95 -0.28
N ASN A 131 12.02 2.44 0.94
CA ASN A 131 11.22 1.29 1.39
C ASN A 131 9.75 1.69 1.57
N ARG A 132 8.81 0.76 1.28
CA ARG A 132 7.36 0.93 1.47
C ARG A 132 6.73 2.08 0.67
N VAL A 133 7.34 2.41 -0.47
CA VAL A 133 6.73 3.32 -1.45
C VAL A 133 5.75 2.54 -2.31
N ILE A 134 4.56 3.08 -2.52
CA ILE A 134 3.48 2.54 -3.35
C ILE A 134 3.01 3.58 -4.36
#